data_AF-A0A5E4B0R4-F1
#
_entry.id   AF-A0A5E4B0R4-F1
#
_cell.length_a   1.000
_cell.length_b   1.000
_cell.length_c   1.000
_cell.angle_alpha   90.00
_cell.angle_beta   90.00
_cell.angle_gamma   90.00
#
_symmetry.space_group_name_H-M   'P 1'
#
loop_
_entity.id
_entity.type
_entity.pdbx_description
1 polymer ?
#
loop_
_entity_poly.entity_id
_entity_poly.type
_entity_poly.pdbx_seq_one_letter_code
_entity_poly.pdbx_strand_id
1 'polypeptide(L)' 'MDVQDNHGEATLGAFLICELCLCMQHAEDLENELYELLQEFEKSSPAFLRLPAPS' A
#
# COMPACT_ATOMS: atom_id res chain seq x y z
N MET A 1 0.22 6.43 -2.96
CA MET A 1 -1.25 6.45 -2.74
C MET A 1 -1.80 7.77 -3.25
N ASP A 2 -2.29 7.77 -4.48
CA ASP A 2 -2.97 8.92 -5.09
C ASP A 2 -4.47 8.59 -5.08
N VAL A 3 -5.13 8.88 -3.96
CA VAL A 3 -6.53 8.55 -3.73
C VAL A 3 -7.36 9.77 -4.09
N GLN A 4 -8.29 9.62 -5.03
CA GLN A 4 -9.17 10.73 -5.40
C GLN A 4 -10.08 11.12 -4.22
N ASP A 5 -10.37 12.41 -4.09
CA ASP A 5 -11.30 12.95 -3.09
C ASP A 5 -12.77 12.70 -3.50
N ASN A 6 -13.09 11.42 -3.67
CA ASN A 6 -14.45 10.93 -3.83
C ASN A 6 -14.66 9.77 -2.85
N HIS A 7 -15.90 9.59 -2.40
CA HIS A 7 -16.20 8.59 -1.37
C HIS A 7 -15.81 7.16 -1.75
N GLY A 8 -15.90 6.80 -3.04
CA GLY A 8 -15.59 5.45 -3.52
C GLY A 8 -14.09 5.15 -3.43
N GLU A 9 -13.27 6.01 -4.02
CA GLU A 9 -11.81 5.89 -4.03
C GLU A 9 -11.24 6.08 -2.62
N ALA A 10 -11.79 6.98 -1.81
CA ALA A 10 -11.40 7.16 -0.41
C ALA A 10 -11.65 5.90 0.43
N THR A 11 -12.81 5.25 0.23
CA THR A 11 -13.13 3.99 0.92
C THR A 11 -12.19 2.87 0.46
N LEU A 12 -11.95 2.76 -0.84
CA LEU A 12 -11.02 1.77 -1.39
C LEU A 12 -9.59 1.99 -0.89
N GLY A 13 -9.11 3.23 -0.88
CA GLY A 13 -7.81 3.60 -0.33
C GLY A 13 -7.69 3.27 1.16
N ALA A 14 -8.74 3.50 1.94
CA ALA A 14 -8.78 3.11 3.35
C ALA A 14 -8.67 1.59 3.54
N PHE A 15 -9.37 0.78 2.72
CA PHE A 15 -9.23 -0.68 2.74
C PHE A 15 -7.81 -1.13 2.41
N LEU A 16 -7.19 -0.58 1.37
CA LEU A 16 -5.82 -0.90 0.97
C LEU A 16 -4.80 -0.54 2.06
N ILE A 17 -4.99 0.59 2.75
CA ILE A 17 -4.14 0.97 3.89
C ILE A 17 -4.33 0.00 5.06
N CYS A 18 -5.57 -0.41 5.36
CA CYS A 18 -5.83 -1.40 6.40
C CYS A 18 -5.18 -2.75 6.09
N GLU A 19 -5.25 -3.23 4.85
CA GLU A 19 -4.59 -4.47 4.45
C GLU A 19 -3.07 -4.37 4.56
N LEU A 20 -2.47 -3.26 4.14
CA LEU A 20 -1.03 -3.04 4.32
C LEU A 20 -0.65 -3.08 5.81
N CYS A 21 -1.38 -2.37 6.66
CA CYS A 21 -1.13 -2.37 8.10
C CYS A 21 -1.27 -3.76 8.71
N LEU A 22 -2.18 -4.59 8.21
CA LEU A 22 -2.31 -5.98 8.65
C LEU A 22 -1.08 -6.79 8.20
N CYS A 23 -0.65 -6.69 6.95
CA CYS A 23 0.54 -7.37 6.47
C CYS A 23 1.79 -6.98 7.29
N MET A 24 1.98 -5.68 7.57
CA MET A 24 3.09 -5.20 8.40
C MET A 24 3.03 -5.70 9.85
N GLN A 25 1.84 -5.90 10.42
CA GLN A 25 1.68 -6.46 11.77
C GLN A 25 2.02 -7.95 11.86
N HIS A 26 1.92 -8.68 10.75
CA HIS A 26 2.23 -10.11 10.70
C HIS A 26 3.70 -10.39 10.32
N ALA A 27 4.45 -9.38 9.90
CA ALA A 27 5.88 -9.51 9.64
C ALA A 27 6.64 -9.81 10.95
N GLU A 28 7.49 -10.83 10.92
CA GLU A 28 8.30 -11.21 12.08
C GLU A 28 9.48 -10.24 12.26
N ASP A 29 10.04 -9.77 11.14
CA ASP A 29 11.07 -8.74 11.10
C ASP A 29 10.68 -7.63 10.11
N LEU A 30 9.82 -6.71 10.56
CA LEU A 30 9.30 -5.66 9.71
C LEU A 30 10.40 -4.80 9.08
N GLU A 31 11.49 -4.47 9.79
CA GLU A 31 12.53 -3.60 9.22
C GLU A 31 13.24 -4.25 8.03
N ASN A 32 13.48 -5.55 8.09
CA ASN A 32 14.10 -6.30 7.01
C ASN A 32 13.11 -6.67 5.90
N GLU A 33 11.85 -6.93 6.25
CA GLU A 33 10.81 -7.38 5.32
C GLU A 33 10.03 -6.23 4.65
N LEU A 34 10.10 -5.00 5.17
CA LEU A 34 9.28 -3.87 4.71
C LEU A 34 9.37 -3.64 3.20
N TYR A 35 10.58 -3.67 2.65
CA TYR A 35 10.79 -3.42 1.22
C TYR A 35 10.20 -4.52 0.34
N GLU A 36 10.33 -5.78 0.75
CA GLU A 36 9.77 -6.92 0.03
C GLU A 36 8.24 -6.92 0.12
N LEU A 37 7.71 -6.68 1.31
CA LEU A 37 6.28 -6.57 1.57
C LEU A 37 5.64 -5.43 0.77
N LEU A 38 6.28 -4.26 0.71
CA LEU A 38 5.82 -3.14 -0.12
C LEU A 38 5.85 -3.48 -1.63
N GLN A 39 6.91 -4.13 -2.12
CA GLN A 39 6.97 -4.57 -3.52
C GLN A 39 5.88 -5.58 -3.88
N GLU A 40 5.64 -6.57 -3.02
CA GLU A 40 4.59 -7.56 -3.24
C GLU A 40 3.20 -6.91 -3.17
N PHE A 41 3.01 -5.96 -2.26
CA PHE A 41 1.78 -5.20 -2.17
C PHE A 41 1.56 -4.31 -3.40
N GLU A 42 2.60 -3.69 -3.96
CA GLU A 42 2.51 -2.95 -5.24
C GLU A 42 2.15 -3.86 -6.41
N LYS A 43 2.73 -5.06 -6.51
CA LYS A 43 2.42 -6.03 -7.57
C LYS A 43 0.98 -6.52 -7.49
N SER A 44 0.50 -6.75 -6.26
CA SER A 44 -0.88 -7.20 -5.99
C SER A 44 -1.90 -6.06 -6.14
N SER A 45 -1.50 -4.85 -5.78
CA SER A 45 -2.31 -3.63 -5.80
C SER A 45 -1.60 -2.50 -6.54
N PRO A 46 -1.64 -2.49 -7.89
CA PRO A 46 -0.99 -1.44 -8.70
C PRO A 46 -1.55 -0.02 -8.45
N ALA A 47 -2.65 0.11 -7.71
CA ALA A 47 -3.18 1.39 -7.23
C ALA A 47 -2.38 2.00 -6.05
N PHE A 48 -1.56 1.20 -5.34
CA PHE A 48 -0.87 1.58 -4.11
C PHE A 48 0.24 2.63 -4.35
N LEU A 49 1.02 2.49 -5.43
CA LEU A 49 2.03 3.45 -5.86
C LEU A 49 1.83 3.93 -7.30
N ARG A 50 0.78 4.72 -7.51
CA ARG A 50 0.87 5.85 -8.45
C ARG A 50 1.49 7.05 -7.72
N LEU A 51 2.76 6.95 -7.34
CA LEU A 51 3.57 8.15 -7.13
C LEU A 51 4.42 8.29 -8.39
N PRO A 52 4.35 9.42 -9.11
CA PRO A 52 5.30 9.65 -10.20
C PRO A 52 6.71 9.60 -9.58
N ALA A 53 7.56 8.72 -10.09
CA ALA A 53 8.98 8.77 -9.78
C ALA A 53 9.48 10.19 -10.15
N PRO A 54 10.20 10.90 -9.27
CA PRO A 54 10.77 12.18 -9.64
C PRO A 54 11.75 11.96 -10.80
N SER A 55 11.56 12.73 -11.87
CA SER A 55 12.43 12.80 -13.05
C SER A 55 13.81 13.35 -12.71
#